data_AF-A0A1H0WBI1-F1
#
_entry.id   AF-A0A1H0WBI1-F1
#
_cell.length_a   1.000
_cell.length_b   1.000
_cell.length_c   1.000
_cell.angle_alpha   90.00
_cell.angle_beta   90.00
_cell.angle_gamma   90.00
#
_symmetry.space_group_name_H-M   'P 1'
#
loop_
_entity.id
_entity.type
_entity.pdbx_description
1 polymer ?
#
loop_
_entity_poly.entity_id
_entity_poly.type
_entity_poly.pdbx_seq_one_letter_code
_entity_poly.pdbx_strand_id
1 'polypeptide(L)'
;MKTENQIEDLLNLNRDKELPVITKIILEGDNGILYSIEPSDIGLKFATGELSYNEYKALQKDGKNKLFMYGSLSIISFVLVGWGMLFYLI
;
A
#
# COMPACT_ATOMS: atom_id res chain seq x y z
N MET A 1 -26.94 -2.52 31.48
CA MET A 1 -26.34 -1.37 32.19
C MET A 1 -24.85 -1.53 32.55
N LYS A 2 -24.33 -2.69 32.98
CA LYS A 2 -22.87 -2.86 33.26
C LYS A 2 -22.03 -3.13 32.00
N THR A 3 -22.61 -3.80 31.01
CA THR A 3 -21.93 -4.22 29.76
C THR A 3 -21.82 -3.09 28.73
N GLU A 4 -22.79 -2.18 28.66
CA GLU A 4 -22.77 -1.06 27.70
C GLU A 4 -21.67 -0.04 28.03
N ASN A 5 -21.47 0.26 29.31
CA ASN A 5 -20.40 1.16 29.76
C ASN A 5 -19.00 0.63 29.43
N GLN A 6 -18.81 -0.70 29.43
CA GLN A 6 -17.52 -1.31 29.07
C GLN A 6 -17.22 -1.21 27.57
N ILE A 7 -18.26 -1.28 26.72
CA ILE A 7 -18.10 -1.13 25.26
C ILE A 7 -17.77 0.32 24.93
N GLU A 8 -18.42 1.28 25.58
CA GLU A 8 -18.10 2.70 25.39
C GLU A 8 -16.70 3.08 25.89
N ASP A 9 -16.24 2.52 27.01
CA ASP A 9 -14.87 2.71 27.49
C ASP A 9 -13.82 2.15 26.52
N LEU A 10 -14.08 0.98 25.91
CA LEU A 10 -13.18 0.40 24.90
C LEU A 10 -13.16 1.21 23.58
N LEU A 11 -14.31 1.76 23.17
CA LEU A 11 -14.38 2.66 22.01
C LEU A 11 -13.68 4.00 22.28
N ASN A 12 -13.77 4.52 23.50
CA ASN A 12 -13.10 5.75 23.93
C ASN A 12 -11.57 5.61 24.03
N LEU A 13 -11.07 4.47 24.53
CA LEU A 13 -9.63 4.17 24.58
C LEU A 13 -8.96 4.07 23.20
N ASN A 14 -9.74 3.78 22.16
CA ASN A 14 -9.25 3.65 20.79
C ASN A 14 -9.37 4.94 19.95
N ARG A 15 -9.95 6.03 20.50
CA ARG A 15 -10.08 7.30 19.76
C ARG A 15 -8.77 8.10 19.66
N ASP A 16 -7.85 7.92 20.60
CA ASP A 16 -6.58 8.64 20.68
C ASP A 16 -5.34 7.76 20.42
N LYS A 17 -5.51 6.44 20.28
CA LYS A 17 -4.44 5.53 19.89
C LYS A 17 -4.54 5.23 18.41
N GLU A 18 -3.49 5.52 17.65
CA GLU A 18 -3.32 4.97 16.32
C GLU A 18 -3.56 3.46 16.38
N LEU A 19 -4.61 3.02 15.68
CA LEU A 19 -4.96 1.61 15.60
C LEU A 19 -3.74 0.88 15.00
N PRO A 20 -3.30 -0.24 15.58
CA PRO A 20 -2.19 -0.99 15.01
C PRO A 20 -2.56 -1.47 13.61
N VAL A 21 -1.94 -0.87 12.60
CA VAL A 21 -2.17 -1.21 11.18
C VAL A 21 -1.38 -2.47 10.85
N ILE A 22 -2.07 -3.52 10.43
CA ILE A 22 -1.43 -4.72 9.92
C ILE A 22 -0.79 -4.36 8.58
N THR A 23 0.54 -4.44 8.50
CA THR A 23 1.29 -4.09 7.27
C THR A 23 1.74 -5.32 6.48
N LYS A 24 1.82 -6.50 7.12
CA LYS A 24 2.33 -7.73 6.51
C LYS A 24 1.67 -8.96 7.11
N ILE A 25 1.51 -9.99 6.29
CA ILE A 25 1.03 -11.33 6.67
C ILE A 25 2.10 -12.34 6.23
N ILE A 26 2.37 -13.34 7.07
CA ILE A 26 3.25 -14.48 6.74
C ILE A 26 2.34 -15.64 6.33
N LEU A 27 2.57 -16.20 5.14
CA LEU A 27 1.90 -17.40 4.64
C LEU A 27 2.91 -18.51 4.45
N GLU A 28 2.56 -19.72 4.87
CA GLU A 28 3.31 -20.93 4.55
C GLU A 28 2.72 -21.56 3.29
N GLY A 29 3.52 -21.72 2.25
CA GLY A 29 3.11 -22.42 1.04
C GLY A 29 3.23 -23.93 1.19
N ASP A 30 2.62 -24.68 0.26
CA ASP A 30 2.59 -26.15 0.27
C ASP A 30 3.98 -26.82 0.20
N ASN A 31 5.00 -26.05 -0.19
CA ASN A 31 6.41 -26.44 -0.24
C ASN A 31 7.17 -26.15 1.07
N GLY A 32 6.49 -25.69 2.12
CA GLY A 32 7.08 -25.25 3.39
C GLY A 32 7.81 -23.91 3.32
N ILE A 33 7.69 -23.16 2.21
CA ILE A 33 8.30 -21.83 2.06
C ILE A 33 7.38 -20.78 2.69
N LEU A 34 7.98 -19.93 3.53
CA LEU A 34 7.30 -18.78 4.12
C LEU A 34 7.36 -17.57 3.18
N TYR A 35 6.20 -17.03 2.84
CA TYR A 35 6.02 -15.84 2.02
C TYR A 35 5.51 -14.68 2.88
N SER A 36 6.22 -13.56 2.85
CA SER A 36 5.73 -12.31 3.42
C SER A 36 4.93 -11.56 2.36
N ILE A 37 3.65 -11.35 2.63
CA ILE A 37 2.73 -10.68 1.71
C ILE A 37 2.11 -9.43 2.34
N GLU A 38 1.69 -8.51 1.50
CA GLU A 38 0.99 -7.30 1.91
C GLU A 38 -0.52 -7.56 1.99
N PRO A 39 -1.25 -7.06 3.01
CA PRO A 39 -2.70 -7.19 3.13
C PRO A 39 -3.41 -6.29 2.10
N SER A 40 -3.35 -6.70 0.84
CA SER A 40 -3.93 -6.03 -0.34
C SER A 40 -4.71 -7.04 -1.18
N ASP A 41 -5.53 -6.58 -2.13
CA ASP A 41 -6.27 -7.46 -3.04
C ASP A 41 -5.35 -8.42 -3.81
N ILE A 42 -4.15 -7.96 -4.19
CA ILE A 42 -3.15 -8.77 -4.89
C ILE A 42 -2.56 -9.82 -3.95
N GLY A 43 -2.29 -9.45 -2.69
CA GLY A 43 -1.85 -10.38 -1.65
C GLY A 43 -2.91 -11.42 -1.30
N LEU A 44 -4.19 -11.02 -1.28
CA LEU A 44 -5.31 -11.93 -1.04
C LEU A 44 -5.43 -12.99 -2.14
N LYS A 45 -5.33 -12.57 -3.41
CA LYS A 45 -5.35 -13.49 -4.57
C LYS A 45 -4.19 -14.48 -4.57
N PHE A 46 -3.02 -14.06 -4.09
CA PHE A 46 -1.92 -14.99 -3.87
C PHE A 46 -2.25 -15.97 -2.73
N ALA A 47 -2.80 -15.47 -1.61
CA ALA A 47 -3.17 -16.31 -0.47
C ALA A 47 -4.26 -17.34 -0.78
N THR A 48 -5.20 -17.02 -1.70
CA THR A 48 -6.26 -17.93 -2.15
C THR A 48 -5.78 -18.92 -3.23
N GLY A 49 -4.54 -18.80 -3.69
CA GLY A 49 -3.99 -19.64 -4.76
C GLY A 49 -4.46 -19.27 -6.17
N GLU A 50 -5.14 -18.13 -6.33
CA GLU A 50 -5.53 -17.60 -7.65
C GLU A 50 -4.33 -17.09 -8.45
N LEU A 51 -3.22 -16.76 -7.77
CA LEU A 51 -1.97 -16.30 -8.37
C LEU A 51 -0.79 -17.10 -7.87
N SER A 52 0.15 -17.42 -8.75
CA SER A 52 1.46 -17.92 -8.35
C SER A 52 2.31 -16.79 -7.74
N TYR A 53 3.34 -17.17 -6.98
CA TYR A 53 4.28 -16.20 -6.38
C TYR A 53 4.97 -15.31 -7.43
N ASN A 54 5.27 -15.86 -8.61
CA ASN A 54 5.90 -15.11 -9.70
C ASN A 54 4.96 -14.04 -10.26
N GLU A 55 3.69 -14.36 -10.42
CA GLU A 55 2.66 -13.41 -10.88
C GLU A 55 2.39 -12.33 -9.83
N TYR A 56 2.29 -12.71 -8.56
CA TYR A 56 2.20 -11.78 -7.43
C TYR A 56 3.34 -10.76 -7.47
N LYS A 57 4.58 -11.22 -7.67
CA LYS A 57 5.77 -10.35 -7.72
C LYS A 57 5.79 -9.45 -8.96
N ALA A 58 5.32 -9.94 -10.10
CA ALA A 58 5.20 -9.15 -11.31
C ALA A 58 4.20 -8.00 -11.14
N LEU A 59 3.01 -8.29 -10.60
CA LEU A 59 1.96 -7.30 -10.36
C LEU A 59 2.40 -6.22 -9.36
N GLN A 60 3.11 -6.60 -8.29
CA GLN A 60 3.72 -5.63 -7.37
C GLN A 60 4.70 -4.70 -8.07
N LYS A 61 5.55 -5.24 -8.96
CA LYS A 61 6.55 -4.45 -9.69
C LYS A 61 5.88 -3.47 -10.66
N ASP A 62 4.87 -3.93 -11.38
CA ASP A 62 4.14 -3.10 -12.34
C ASP A 62 3.38 -1.95 -11.67
N GLY A 63 2.77 -2.20 -10.51
CA GLY A 63 2.14 -1.14 -9.71
C GLY A 63 3.13 -0.05 -9.31
N LYS A 64 4.32 -0.45 -8.84
CA LYS A 64 5.39 0.50 -8.46
C LYS A 64 5.90 1.28 -9.67
N ASN A 65 6.14 0.60 -10.79
CA ASN A 65 6.60 1.23 -12.03
C ASN A 65 5.62 2.28 -12.55
N LYS A 66 4.31 1.97 -12.53
CA LYS A 66 3.27 2.94 -12.91
C LYS A 66 3.27 4.18 -12.02
N LEU A 67 3.38 3.99 -10.70
CA LEU A 67 3.43 5.11 -9.75
C LEU A 67 4.64 6.02 -9.99
N PHE A 68 5.83 5.44 -10.21
CA PHE A 68 7.04 6.19 -10.57
C PHE A 68 6.92 6.90 -11.93
N MET A 69 6.29 6.27 -12.92
CA MET A 69 6.06 6.86 -14.23
C MET A 69 5.17 8.10 -14.13
N TYR A 70 4.03 8.01 -13.45
CA TYR A 70 3.14 9.17 -13.28
C TYR A 70 3.78 10.28 -12.44
N GLY A 71 4.49 9.93 -11.36
CA GLY A 71 5.21 10.90 -10.53
C GLY A 71 6.28 11.66 -11.30
N SER A 72 7.10 10.95 -12.09
CA SER A 72 8.18 11.57 -12.86
C SER A 72 7.65 12.48 -13.98
N LEU A 73 6.55 12.10 -14.64
CA LEU A 73 5.93 12.92 -15.69
C LEU A 73 5.48 14.29 -15.14
N SER A 74 4.88 14.30 -13.95
CA SER A 74 4.43 15.53 -13.30
C SER A 74 5.60 16.48 -13.00
N ILE A 75 6.69 15.97 -12.44
CA ILE A 75 7.88 16.77 -12.11
C ILE A 75 8.49 17.39 -13.37
N ILE A 76 8.61 16.61 -14.45
CA ILE A 76 9.15 17.09 -15.73
C ILE A 76 8.28 18.22 -16.30
N SER A 77 6.95 18.11 -16.21
CA SER A 77 6.04 19.17 -16.65
C SER A 77 6.25 20.48 -15.88
N PHE A 78 6.42 20.42 -14.56
CA PHE A 78 6.68 21.62 -13.75
C PHE A 78 8.03 22.27 -14.08
N VAL A 79 9.07 21.47 -14.31
CA VAL A 79 10.40 21.97 -14.68
C VAL A 79 10.36 22.66 -16.04
N LEU A 80 9.69 22.07 -17.04
CA LEU A 80 9.60 22.66 -18.38
C LEU A 80 8.84 23.99 -18.38
N VAL A 81 7.71 24.07 -17.67
CA VAL A 81 6.94 25.31 -17.57
C VAL A 81 7.72 26.39 -16.81
N GLY A 82 8.31 26.03 -15.67
CA GLY A 82 9.12 26.96 -14.88
C GLY A 82 10.33 27.50 -15.64
N TRP A 83 11.04 26.62 -16.35
CA TRP A 83 12.21 27.00 -17.15
C TRP A 83 11.83 27.89 -18.35
N GLY A 84 10.73 27.56 -19.03
CA GLY A 84 10.22 28.38 -20.13
C GLY A 84 9.81 29.79 -19.68
N MET A 85 9.25 29.92 -18.49
CA MET A 85 8.87 31.22 -17.93
C MET A 85 10.09 32.08 -17.58
N LEU A 86 11.15 31.47 -17.03
CA LEU A 86 12.42 32.16 -16.75
C LEU A 86 13.11 32.64 -18.04
N PHE A 87 13.08 31.81 -19.09
CA PHE A 87 13.66 32.17 -20.39
C PHE A 87 12.86 33.26 -21.11
N TYR A 88 11.55 33.37 -20.84
CA TYR A 88 10.71 34.43 -21.40
C TYR A 88 10.97 35.80 -20.77
N LEU A 89 11.47 35.84 -19.54
CA LEU A 89 11.67 37.07 -18.76
C LEU A 89 13.09 37.64 -18.86
N ILE A 90 14.02 36.87 -19.44
CA ILE A 90 15.42 37.24 -19.76
C ILE A 90 15.51 37.63 -21.24
#